data_AF-A0A424YD39-F1
#
_entry.id   AF-A0A424YD39-F1
#
_cell.length_a   1.000
_cell.length_b   1.000
_cell.length_c   1.000
_cell.angle_alpha   90.00
_cell.angle_beta   90.00
_cell.angle_gamma   90.00
#
_symmetry.space_group_name_H-M   'P 1'
#
loop_
_entity.id
_entity.type
_entity.pdbx_description
1 polymer ?
#
loop_
_entity_poly.entity_id
_entity_poly.type
_entity_poly.pdbx_seq_one_letter_code
_entity_poly.pdbx_strand_id
1 'polypeptide(L)' 'DTGMGILAAAKALGLDFLPLAEERYDIIIPQEFIEDDKIAKLLKIIRSGEFKGEVNKLGGYDVRATGETIWRSSL' A
#
# COMPACT_ATOMS: atom_id res chain seq x y z
N ASP A 1 16.59 -22.45 -10.60
CA ASP A 1 15.61 -21.62 -11.33
C ASP A 1 15.05 -20.53 -10.45
N THR A 2 14.62 -19.40 -11.02
CA THR A 2 14.12 -18.21 -10.30
C THR A 2 13.02 -17.51 -11.11
N GLY A 3 12.14 -16.75 -10.44
CA GLY A 3 11.11 -15.93 -11.07
C GLY A 3 10.93 -14.58 -10.36
N MET A 4 10.22 -13.64 -10.98
CA MET A 4 9.89 -12.35 -10.34
C MET A 4 8.73 -12.50 -9.36
N GLY A 5 8.78 -11.78 -8.25
CA GLY A 5 7.72 -11.77 -7.24
C GLY A 5 7.97 -10.70 -6.18
N ILE A 6 7.03 -10.59 -5.24
CA ILE A 6 7.11 -9.64 -4.12
C ILE A 6 7.75 -10.28 -2.89
N LEU A 7 8.46 -9.48 -2.10
CA LEU A 7 9.14 -9.93 -0.88
C LEU A 7 8.18 -10.58 0.13
N ALA A 8 6.96 -10.06 0.26
CA ALA A 8 5.95 -10.63 1.16
C ALA A 8 5.65 -12.10 0.85
N ALA A 9 5.53 -12.46 -0.44
CA ALA A 9 5.27 -13.83 -0.86
C ALA A 9 6.47 -14.75 -0.61
N ALA A 10 7.69 -14.28 -0.91
CA ALA A 10 8.91 -15.04 -0.63
C ALA A 10 9.05 -15.34 0.88
N LYS A 11 8.78 -14.35 1.75
CA LYS A 11 8.77 -14.54 3.20
C LYS A 11 7.73 -15.54 3.67
N ALA A 12 6.50 -15.44 3.16
CA ALA A 12 5.42 -16.36 3.53
C ALA A 12 5.73 -17.82 3.17
N LEU A 13 6.54 -18.04 2.13
CA LEU A 13 6.92 -19.37 1.63
C LEU A 13 8.33 -19.82 2.09
N GLY A 14 9.05 -19.00 2.88
CA GLY A 14 10.40 -19.33 3.34
C GLY A 14 11.44 -19.42 2.21
N LEU A 15 11.27 -18.65 1.15
CA LEU A 15 12.15 -18.63 -0.02
C LEU A 15 13.23 -17.54 0.11
N ASP A 16 14.38 -17.76 -0.52
CA ASP A 16 15.38 -16.72 -0.72
C ASP A 16 14.82 -15.59 -1.60
N PHE A 17 15.23 -14.35 -1.33
CA PHE A 17 14.80 -13.17 -2.08
C PHE A 17 15.97 -12.24 -2.37
N LEU A 18 16.17 -11.91 -3.64
CA LEU A 18 17.12 -10.90 -4.10
C LEU A 18 16.35 -9.61 -4.45
N PRO A 19 16.52 -8.50 -3.72
CA PRO A 19 15.82 -7.26 -4.02
C PRO A 19 16.33 -6.64 -5.32
N LEU A 20 15.41 -6.28 -6.23
CA LEU A 20 15.72 -5.62 -7.50
C LEU A 20 15.26 -4.16 -7.53
N ALA A 21 14.05 -3.89 -7.05
CA ALA A 21 13.45 -2.56 -6.99
C ALA A 21 12.36 -2.50 -5.91
N GLU A 22 12.05 -1.28 -5.47
CA GLU A 22 10.86 -1.00 -4.68
C GLU A 22 9.72 -0.61 -5.63
N GLU A 23 8.55 -1.23 -5.44
CA GLU A 23 7.34 -0.88 -6.19
C GLU A 23 6.35 -0.15 -5.29
N ARG A 24 5.84 0.99 -5.78
CA ARG A 24 4.89 1.83 -5.06
C ARG A 24 3.57 1.91 -5.82
N TYR A 25 2.48 1.74 -5.09
CA TYR A 25 1.11 1.88 -5.60
C TYR A 25 0.41 3.05 -4.94
N ASP A 26 -0.32 3.83 -5.74
CA ASP A 26 -1.18 4.92 -5.26
C ASP A 26 -2.63 4.63 -5.66
N ILE A 27 -3.58 5.10 -4.84
CA ILE A 27 -5.02 4.97 -5.12
C ILE A 27 -5.48 6.23 -5.85
N ILE A 28 -6.11 6.06 -7.01
CA ILE A 28 -6.75 7.14 -7.76
C ILE A 28 -8.23 7.18 -7.38
N ILE A 29 -8.70 8.34 -6.94
CA ILE A 29 -10.09 8.58 -6.56
C ILE A 29 -10.64 9.67 -7.49
N PRO A 30 -11.68 9.41 -8.30
CA PRO A 30 -12.36 10.45 -9.06
C PRO A 30 -12.94 11.51 -8.11
N GLN A 31 -12.85 12.78 -8.51
CA GLN A 31 -13.20 13.91 -7.65
C GLN A 31 -14.66 13.86 -7.15
N GLU A 32 -15.58 13.36 -7.98
CA GLU A 32 -17.00 13.21 -7.61
C GLU A 32 -17.22 12.26 -6.42
N PHE A 33 -16.27 11.36 -6.13
CA PHE A 33 -16.38 10.39 -5.03
C PHE A 33 -15.58 10.81 -3.79
N ILE A 34 -14.88 11.94 -3.79
CA ILE A 34 -14.01 12.31 -2.66
C ILE A 34 -14.79 12.54 -1.36
N GLU A 35 -16.06 12.94 -1.48
CA GLU A 35 -16.97 13.16 -0.35
C GLU A 35 -17.85 11.93 -0.04
N ASP A 36 -17.70 10.82 -0.77
CA ASP A 36 -18.44 9.58 -0.47
C ASP A 36 -17.99 9.01 0.88
N ASP A 37 -18.96 8.71 1.76
CA ASP A 37 -18.73 8.10 3.08
C ASP A 37 -17.85 6.84 3.03
N LYS A 38 -17.93 6.05 1.95
CA LYS A 38 -17.10 4.85 1.75
C LYS A 38 -15.64 5.22 1.53
N ILE A 39 -15.37 6.27 0.77
CA ILE A 39 -14.03 6.79 0.54
C ILE A 39 -13.47 7.38 1.84
N ALA A 40 -14.27 8.15 2.58
CA ALA A 40 -13.87 8.67 3.88
C ALA A 40 -13.51 7.55 4.87
N LYS A 41 -14.30 6.47 4.92
CA LYS A 41 -14.02 5.28 5.75
C LYS A 41 -12.76 4.55 5.31
N LEU A 42 -12.57 4.32 4.00
CA LEU A 42 -11.35 3.70 3.46
C LEU A 42 -10.12 4.50 3.87
N LEU A 43 -10.12 5.82 3.64
CA LEU A 43 -9.01 6.70 3.98
C LEU A 43 -8.71 6.69 5.49
N LYS A 44 -9.76 6.67 6.33
CA LYS A 44 -9.61 6.54 7.78
C LYS A 44 -8.92 5.23 8.18
N ILE A 45 -9.31 4.12 7.57
CA ILE A 45 -8.74 2.79 7.87
C ILE A 45 -7.26 2.74 7.45
N ILE A 46 -6.94 3.07 6.20
CA ILE A 46 -5.56 2.95 5.69
C ILE A 46 -4.58 3.90 6.39
N ARG A 47 -5.07 5.03 6.93
CA ARG A 47 -4.27 5.97 7.73
C ARG A 47 -4.07 5.53 9.17
N SER A 48 -4.88 4.59 9.68
CA SER A 48 -4.80 4.16 11.08
C SER A 48 -3.49 3.46 11.39
N GLY A 49 -2.99 3.65 12.62
CA GLY A 49 -1.81 2.95 13.11
C GLY A 49 -2.00 1.44 13.19
N GLU A 50 -3.23 0.99 13.50
CA GLU A 50 -3.60 -0.42 13.52
C GLU A 50 -3.40 -1.07 12.15
N PHE A 51 -3.97 -0.50 11.10
CA PHE A 51 -3.81 -1.00 9.73
C PHE A 51 -2.33 -1.02 9.30
N LYS A 52 -1.61 0.09 9.51
CA LYS A 52 -0.17 0.18 9.19
C LYS A 52 0.65 -0.86 9.96
N GLY A 53 0.28 -1.13 11.21
CA GLY A 53 0.87 -2.17 12.04
C GLY A 53 0.68 -3.57 11.45
N GLU A 54 -0.54 -3.93 11.06
CA GLU A 54 -0.82 -5.22 10.43
C GLU A 54 -0.09 -5.40 9.10
N VAL A 55 -0.04 -4.36 8.26
CA VAL A 55 0.70 -4.41 6.98
C VAL A 55 2.20 -4.61 7.21
N ASN A 56 2.79 -3.95 8.20
CA ASN A 56 4.21 -4.14 8.54
C ASN A 56 4.51 -5.57 8.99
N LYS A 57 3.58 -6.25 9.69
CA LYS A 57 3.76 -7.64 10.13
C LYS A 57 3.82 -8.64 8.97
N LEU A 58 3.14 -8.36 7.85
CA LEU A 58 3.23 -9.19 6.64
C LEU A 58 4.66 -9.23 6.10
N GLY A 59 5.42 -8.16 6.31
CA GLY A 59 6.79 -8.03 5.85
C GLY A 59 6.89 -7.81 4.34
N GLY A 60 7.83 -6.97 3.92
CA GLY A 60 8.02 -6.67 2.50
C GLY A 60 7.05 -5.63 1.92
N TYR A 61 6.28 -4.95 2.79
CA TYR A 61 5.54 -3.73 2.47
C TYR A 61 6.14 -2.56 3.23
N ASP A 62 5.99 -1.38 2.64
CA ASP A 62 6.41 -0.11 3.21
C ASP A 62 5.20 0.82 3.40
N VAL A 63 5.00 1.31 4.63
CA VAL A 63 3.84 2.12 4.99
C VAL A 63 4.13 3.62 5.13
N ARG A 64 5.35 4.08 4.78
CA ARG A 64 5.79 5.48 4.97
C ARG A 64 4.83 6.51 4.35
N ALA A 65 4.28 6.21 3.17
CA ALA A 65 3.37 7.10 2.44
C ALA A 65 1.90 6.63 2.46
N THR A 66 1.54 5.59 3.22
CA THR A 66 0.19 5.02 3.16
C THR A 66 -0.86 6.04 3.62
N GLY A 67 -1.81 6.29 2.71
CA GLY A 67 -2.93 7.21 2.92
C GLY A 67 -2.62 8.68 2.68
N GLU A 68 -1.40 9.03 2.25
CA GLU A 68 -1.03 10.39 1.90
C GLU A 68 -1.66 10.82 0.57
N THR A 69 -2.06 12.09 0.49
CA THR A 69 -2.51 12.69 -0.78
C THR A 69 -1.29 13.28 -1.48
N ILE A 70 -0.80 12.57 -2.50
CA ILE A 70 0.38 13.02 -3.26
C ILE A 70 0.06 13.94 -4.42
N TRP A 71 -1.19 13.96 -4.86
CA TRP A 71 -1.64 14.79 -5.97
C TRP A 71 -3.13 15.10 -5.83
N ARG A 72 -3.51 16.30 -6.25
CA ARG A 72 -4.91 16.73 -6.41
C ARG A 72 -5.00 17.56 -7.68
N SER A 73 -5.92 17.19 -8.56
CA SER A 73 -6.19 17.97 -9.77
C SER A 73 -6.74 19.35 -9.41
N SER A 74 -6.33 20.38 -10.14
CA SER A 74 -6.76 21.77 -9.94
C SER A 74 -7.66 22.27 -11.08
N LEU A 75 -8.41 21.38 -11.74
CA LEU A 75 -9.35 21.75 -12.79
C LEU A 75 -10.46 22.67 -12.26
#